data_AF-A0A3R7FM09-F1
#
_entry.id   AF-A0A3R7FM09-F1
#
_cell.length_a   1.000
_cell.length_b   1.000
_cell.length_c   1.000
_cell.angle_alpha   90.00
_cell.angle_beta   90.00
_cell.angle_gamma   90.00
#
_symmetry.space_group_name_H-M   'P 1'
#
loop_
_entity.id
_entity.type
_entity.pdbx_description
1 polymer ?
#
loop_
_entity_poly.entity_id
_entity_poly.type
_entity_poly.pdbx_seq_one_letter_code
_entity_poly.pdbx_strand_id
1 'polypeptide(L)'
;MRLEIILLDAEIPKEIWDAYHEMAHGIVSTAGALRESLKSLGEDNSRARVMSERVEEEENKVDKKFLEIKSLLLSYGDKLNPASLILLKDLLDSMEEATDRCADTGDYIRILTVSFK
;
A
#
# COMPACT_ATOMS: atom_id res chain seq x y z
N MET A 1 20.17 -0.69 3.37
CA MET A 1 20.40 0.74 3.05
C MET A 1 19.09 1.46 3.36
N ARG A 2 19.05 2.38 4.34
CA ARG A 2 17.80 3.11 4.67
C ARG A 2 17.62 4.22 3.63
N LEU A 3 16.78 3.95 2.63
CA LEU A 3 16.46 4.87 1.51
C LEU A 3 16.03 6.26 2.00
N GLU A 4 15.37 6.30 3.16
CA GLU A 4 14.93 7.49 3.91
C GLU A 4 16.05 8.54 4.09
N ILE A 5 17.30 8.11 4.32
CA ILE A 5 18.41 9.01 4.66
C ILE A 5 18.97 9.72 3.42
N ILE A 6 18.88 9.07 2.26
CA ILE A 6 19.48 9.58 1.01
C ILE A 6 18.56 10.63 0.35
N LEU A 7 17.24 10.52 0.55
CA LEU A 7 16.27 11.46 -0.01
C LEU A 7 16.15 12.79 0.77
N LEU A 8 16.73 12.91 1.97
CA LEU A 8 16.61 14.11 2.81
C LEU A 8 17.26 15.35 2.21
N ASP A 9 18.32 15.19 1.41
CA ASP A 9 19.01 16.30 0.75
C ASP A 9 18.52 16.54 -0.70
N ALA A 10 17.54 15.75 -1.17
CA ALA A 10 16.99 15.88 -2.52
C ALA A 10 15.83 16.89 -2.55
N GLU A 11 15.89 17.84 -3.48
CA GLU A 11 14.77 18.76 -3.76
C GLU A 11 13.66 18.03 -4.51
N ILE A 12 12.81 17.30 -3.78
CA ILE A 12 11.65 16.60 -4.33
C ILE A 12 10.41 17.52 -4.25
N PRO A 13 9.68 17.73 -5.37
CA PRO A 13 8.44 18.47 -5.39
C PRO A 13 7.45 18.00 -4.32
N LYS A 14 6.82 18.96 -3.63
CA LYS A 14 5.87 18.68 -2.55
C LYS A 14 4.73 17.74 -2.99
N GLU A 15 4.22 17.93 -4.20
CA GLU A 15 3.14 17.09 -4.75
C GLU A 15 3.51 15.60 -4.85
N ILE A 16 4.80 15.28 -5.07
CA ILE A 16 5.27 13.90 -5.01
C ILE A 16 5.14 13.41 -3.56
N TRP A 17 5.68 14.15 -2.59
CA TRP A 17 5.57 13.77 -1.18
C TRP A 17 4.13 13.65 -0.68
N ASP A 18 3.25 14.56 -1.08
CA ASP A 18 1.84 14.51 -0.73
C ASP A 18 1.18 13.22 -1.26
N ALA A 19 1.51 12.79 -2.49
CA ALA A 19 1.03 11.54 -3.06
C ALA A 19 1.57 10.29 -2.34
N TYR A 20 2.86 10.25 -1.96
CA TYR A 20 3.42 9.16 -1.14
C TYR A 20 2.77 9.12 0.25
N HIS A 21 2.51 10.28 0.85
CA HIS A 21 1.83 10.36 2.13
C HIS A 21 0.40 9.81 2.03
N GLU A 22 -0.36 10.14 0.98
CA GLU A 22 -1.68 9.54 0.72
C GLU A 22 -1.59 8.02 0.57
N MET A 23 -0.63 7.52 -0.21
CA MET A 23 -0.43 6.07 -0.37
C MET A 23 -0.12 5.41 0.98
N ALA A 24 0.74 5.99 1.81
CA ALA A 24 1.06 5.47 3.13
C ALA A 24 -0.16 5.36 4.06
N HIS A 25 -1.08 6.33 4.02
CA HIS A 25 -2.36 6.23 4.75
C HIS A 25 -3.24 5.09 4.23
N GLY A 26 -3.23 4.86 2.91
CA GLY A 26 -3.87 3.70 2.29
C GLY A 26 -3.33 2.38 2.85
N ILE A 27 -2.01 2.20 2.88
CA ILE A 27 -1.34 1.01 3.44
C ILE A 27 -1.75 0.77 4.90
N VAL A 28 -1.73 1.82 5.73
CA VAL A 28 -2.14 1.72 7.14
C VAL A 28 -3.61 1.30 7.27
N SER A 29 -4.47 1.79 6.39
CA SER A 29 -5.89 1.43 6.36
C SER A 29 -6.09 -0.02 5.96
N THR A 30 -5.38 -0.50 4.92
CA THR A 30 -5.39 -1.89 4.47
C THR A 30 -4.91 -2.84 5.58
N ALA A 31 -3.76 -2.55 6.20
CA ALA A 31 -3.24 -3.32 7.31
C ALA A 31 -4.17 -3.32 8.54
N GLY A 32 -4.82 -2.18 8.81
CA GLY A 32 -5.83 -2.05 9.85
C GLY A 32 -7.04 -2.95 9.63
N ALA A 33 -7.58 -2.97 8.41
CA ALA A 33 -8.68 -3.84 8.03
C ALA A 33 -8.29 -5.32 8.14
N LEU A 34 -7.10 -5.68 7.67
CA LEU A 34 -6.57 -7.05 7.78
C LEU A 34 -6.47 -7.50 9.24
N ARG A 35 -5.93 -6.64 10.11
CA ARG A 35 -5.83 -6.93 11.55
C ARG A 35 -7.19 -7.23 12.16
N GLU A 36 -8.22 -6.47 11.81
CA GLU A 36 -9.58 -6.70 12.33
C GLU A 36 -10.22 -7.96 11.73
N SER A 37 -9.93 -8.28 10.47
CA SER A 37 -10.32 -9.56 9.85
C SER A 37 -9.71 -10.74 10.60
N LEU A 38 -8.40 -10.68 10.86
CA LEU A 38 -7.67 -11.74 11.56
C LEU A 38 -8.17 -11.94 12.99
N LYS A 39 -8.46 -10.85 13.73
CA LYS A 39 -9.04 -10.95 15.08
C LYS A 39 -10.40 -11.62 15.12
N SER A 40 -11.19 -11.45 14.06
CA SER A 40 -12.55 -11.98 14.00
C SER A 40 -12.56 -13.45 13.54
N LEU A 41 -11.48 -13.93 12.92
CA LEU A 41 -11.39 -15.28 12.40
C LEU A 41 -11.51 -16.32 13.53
N GLY A 42 -12.43 -17.27 13.38
CA GLY A 42 -12.70 -18.33 14.35
C GLY A 42 -13.70 -17.95 15.45
N GLU A 43 -13.88 -16.67 15.75
CA GLU A 43 -14.90 -16.16 16.70
C GLU A 43 -16.17 -15.68 15.97
N ASP A 44 -16.00 -14.85 14.95
CA ASP A 44 -17.06 -14.28 14.11
C ASP A 44 -16.60 -14.30 12.64
N ASN A 45 -16.80 -15.45 11.99
CA ASN A 45 -16.40 -15.67 10.61
C ASN A 45 -17.13 -14.77 9.61
N SER A 46 -18.36 -14.33 9.93
CA SER A 46 -19.10 -13.37 9.10
C SER A 46 -18.43 -12.01 9.11
N ARG A 47 -18.03 -11.52 10.30
CA ARG A 47 -17.27 -10.28 10.42
C ARG A 47 -15.87 -10.40 9.81
N ALA A 48 -15.19 -11.52 10.00
CA ALA A 48 -13.88 -11.76 9.39
C ALA A 48 -13.94 -11.62 7.87
N ARG A 49 -14.99 -12.17 7.24
CA ARG A 49 -15.23 -12.04 5.80
C ARG A 49 -15.49 -10.61 5.37
N VAL A 50 -16.39 -9.88 6.03
CA VAL A 50 -16.67 -8.47 5.71
C VAL A 50 -15.40 -7.62 5.82
N MET A 51 -14.58 -7.86 6.85
CA MET A 51 -13.32 -7.15 6.98
C MET A 51 -12.29 -7.53 5.92
N SER A 52 -12.28 -8.78 5.43
CA SER A 52 -11.41 -9.18 4.30
C SER A 52 -11.83 -8.52 2.98
N GLU A 53 -13.13 -8.35 2.73
CA GLU A 53 -13.64 -7.61 1.57
C GLU A 53 -13.22 -6.13 1.66
N ARG A 54 -13.22 -5.56 2.86
CA ARG A 54 -12.69 -4.20 3.08
C ARG A 54 -11.18 -4.10 2.81
N VAL A 55 -10.39 -5.15 3.06
CA VAL A 55 -8.96 -5.14 2.69
C VAL A 55 -8.80 -4.96 1.18
N GLU A 56 -9.58 -5.69 0.39
CA GLU A 56 -9.62 -5.57 -1.08
C GLU A 56 -10.05 -4.17 -1.51
N GLU A 57 -11.04 -3.56 -0.86
CA GLU A 57 -11.47 -2.19 -1.17
C GLU A 57 -10.39 -1.14 -0.87
N GLU A 58 -9.63 -1.27 0.21
CA GLU A 58 -8.56 -0.34 0.56
C GLU A 58 -7.32 -0.53 -0.34
N GLU A 59 -6.96 -1.77 -0.68
CA GLU A 59 -5.89 -2.07 -1.64
C GLU A 59 -6.18 -1.46 -3.02
N ASN A 60 -7.41 -1.56 -3.52
CA ASN A 60 -7.81 -0.94 -4.79
C ASN A 60 -7.62 0.59 -4.82
N LYS A 61 -7.60 1.26 -3.66
CA LYS A 61 -7.29 2.69 -3.57
C LYS A 61 -5.78 2.93 -3.64
N VAL A 62 -4.99 2.07 -3.01
CA VAL A 62 -3.53 2.10 -3.07
C VAL A 62 -3.05 1.87 -4.50
N ASP A 63 -3.63 0.92 -5.24
CA ASP A 63 -3.30 0.66 -6.65
C ASP A 63 -3.50 1.88 -7.55
N LYS A 64 -4.60 2.61 -7.34
CA LYS A 64 -4.87 3.85 -8.06
C LYS A 64 -3.81 4.90 -7.76
N LYS A 65 -3.41 5.02 -6.48
CA LYS A 65 -2.33 5.92 -6.06
C LYS A 65 -0.99 5.50 -6.63
N PHE A 66 -0.70 4.22 -6.72
CA PHE A 66 0.52 3.70 -7.32
C PHE A 66 0.66 4.12 -8.79
N LEU A 67 -0.40 3.97 -9.59
CA LEU A 67 -0.42 4.42 -10.98
C LEU A 67 -0.29 5.94 -11.10
N GLU A 68 -0.95 6.69 -10.21
CA GLU A 68 -0.83 8.15 -10.15
C GLU A 68 0.59 8.60 -9.85
N ILE A 69 1.25 8.01 -8.85
CA ILE A 69 2.64 8.33 -8.50
C ILE A 69 3.57 7.95 -9.65
N LYS A 70 3.38 6.79 -10.30
CA LYS A 70 4.17 6.43 -11.50
C LYS A 70 4.06 7.47 -12.60
N SER A 71 2.84 7.94 -12.88
CA SER A 71 2.59 9.02 -13.85
C SER A 71 3.31 10.31 -13.45
N LEU A 72 3.26 10.66 -12.16
CA LEU A 72 3.91 11.83 -11.61
C LEU A 72 5.44 11.74 -11.75
N LEU A 73 6.06 10.62 -11.37
CA LEU A 73 7.50 10.40 -11.54
C LEU A 73 7.94 10.52 -13.00
N LEU A 74 7.16 9.99 -13.95
CA LEU A 74 7.43 10.16 -15.38
C LEU A 74 7.39 11.63 -15.81
N SER A 75 6.41 12.41 -15.33
CA SER A 75 6.28 13.84 -15.64
C SER A 75 7.44 14.70 -15.10
N TYR A 76 8.16 14.20 -14.09
CA TYR A 76 9.34 14.82 -13.49
C TYR A 76 10.66 14.19 -13.94
N GLY A 77 10.63 13.24 -14.90
CA GLY A 77 11.80 12.50 -15.36
C GLY A 77 12.99 13.38 -15.77
N ASP A 78 12.70 14.52 -16.42
CA ASP A 78 13.73 15.46 -16.88
C ASP A 78 14.10 16.54 -15.85
N LYS A 79 13.37 16.60 -14.73
CA LYS A 79 13.51 17.64 -13.68
C LYS A 79 14.20 17.12 -12.43
N LEU A 80 14.04 15.84 -12.14
CA LEU A 80 14.66 15.19 -10.98
C LEU A 80 15.96 14.52 -11.37
N ASN A 81 16.91 14.49 -10.44
CA ASN A 81 18.14 13.75 -10.68
C ASN A 81 17.81 12.23 -10.78
N PRO A 82 18.52 11.48 -11.64
CA PRO A 82 18.23 10.06 -11.85
C PRO A 82 18.32 9.19 -10.58
N ALA A 83 19.23 9.52 -9.65
CA ALA A 83 19.36 8.76 -8.42
C ALA A 83 18.10 8.90 -7.54
N SER A 84 17.58 10.12 -7.37
CA SER A 84 16.33 10.37 -6.65
C SER A 84 15.13 9.69 -7.32
N LEU A 85 15.04 9.69 -8.64
CA LEU A 85 13.97 8.99 -9.36
C LEU A 85 13.99 7.48 -9.10
N ILE A 86 15.17 6.86 -9.14
CA ILE A 86 15.34 5.43 -8.84
C ILE A 86 14.91 5.14 -7.40
N LEU A 87 15.39 5.93 -6.44
CA LEU A 87 15.06 5.74 -5.02
C LEU A 87 13.56 5.92 -4.73
N LEU A 88 12.92 6.91 -5.37
CA LEU A 88 11.48 7.11 -5.27
C LEU A 88 10.72 5.92 -5.87
N LYS A 89 11.07 5.48 -7.08
CA LYS A 89 10.47 4.30 -7.70
C LYS A 89 10.64 3.06 -6.80
N ASP A 90 11.81 2.82 -6.23
CA ASP A 90 12.05 1.66 -5.36
C ASP A 90 11.23 1.73 -4.07
N LEU A 91 11.05 2.94 -3.51
CA LEU A 91 10.14 3.18 -2.39
C LEU A 91 8.69 2.88 -2.78
N LEU A 92 8.25 3.35 -3.94
CA LEU A 92 6.90 3.14 -4.45
C LEU A 92 6.56 1.66 -4.62
N ASP A 93 7.46 0.90 -5.26
CA ASP A 93 7.28 -0.54 -5.44
C ASP A 93 7.28 -1.28 -4.09
N SER A 94 8.13 -0.86 -3.13
CA SER A 94 8.13 -1.47 -1.79
C SER A 94 6.82 -1.20 -1.02
N MET A 95 6.21 -0.03 -1.25
CA MET A 95 4.94 0.36 -0.64
C MET A 95 3.74 -0.40 -1.23
N GLU A 96 3.75 -0.63 -2.54
CA GLU A 96 2.76 -1.48 -3.20
C GLU A 96 2.89 -2.93 -2.75
N GLU A 97 4.10 -3.50 -2.76
CA GLU A 97 4.31 -4.87 -2.28
C GLU A 97 3.82 -5.07 -0.84
N ALA A 98 4.04 -4.10 0.05
CA ALA A 98 3.53 -4.17 1.42
C ALA A 98 1.99 -4.25 1.49
N THR A 99 1.30 -3.60 0.54
CA THR A 99 -0.16 -3.61 0.44
C THR A 99 -0.68 -4.92 -0.13
N ASP A 100 -0.06 -5.40 -1.21
CA ASP A 100 -0.40 -6.68 -1.85
C ASP A 100 -0.30 -7.83 -0.85
N ARG A 101 0.75 -7.84 -0.01
CA ARG A 101 0.90 -8.85 1.05
C ARG A 101 -0.27 -8.82 2.05
N CYS A 102 -0.85 -7.65 2.30
CA CYS A 102 -2.03 -7.55 3.13
C CYS A 102 -3.27 -8.13 2.43
N ALA A 103 -3.45 -7.82 1.14
CA ALA A 103 -4.55 -8.34 0.33
C ALA A 103 -4.48 -9.87 0.16
N ASP A 104 -3.32 -10.41 -0.22
CA ASP A 104 -3.02 -11.86 -0.28
C ASP A 104 -3.42 -12.57 1.02
N THR A 105 -3.08 -11.97 2.16
CA THR A 105 -3.41 -12.53 3.47
C THR A 105 -4.91 -12.44 3.76
N GLY A 106 -5.57 -11.34 3.36
CA GLY A 106 -7.01 -11.17 3.44
C GLY A 106 -7.76 -12.25 2.66
N ASP A 107 -7.26 -12.63 1.49
CA ASP A 107 -7.81 -13.70 0.67
C ASP A 107 -7.72 -15.07 1.35
N TYR A 108 -6.61 -15.38 2.01
CA TYR A 108 -6.51 -16.60 2.81
C TYR A 108 -7.55 -16.62 3.94
N ILE A 109 -7.75 -15.50 4.64
CA ILE A 109 -8.78 -15.40 5.67
C ILE A 109 -10.17 -15.64 5.07
N ARG A 110 -10.48 -15.01 3.94
CA ARG A 110 -11.74 -15.18 3.21
C ARG A 110 -12.00 -16.65 2.87
N ILE A 111 -11.01 -17.39 2.39
CA ILE A 111 -11.11 -18.82 2.10
C ILE A 111 -11.34 -19.64 3.38
N LEU A 112 -10.61 -19.35 4.46
CA LEU A 112 -10.74 -20.04 5.73
C LEU A 112 -12.14 -19.90 6.35
N THR A 113 -12.75 -18.71 6.25
CA THR A 113 -14.14 -18.50 6.75
C THR A 113 -15.18 -19.38 6.07
N VAL A 114 -14.93 -19.85 4.84
CA VAL A 114 -15.81 -20.80 4.13
C VAL A 114 -15.58 -22.24 4.57
N SER A 115 -14.36 -22.54 5.04
CA SER A 115 -13.93 -23.88 5.45
C SER A 115 -14.34 -24.24 6.89
N PHE A 116 -14.57 -23.24 7.76
CA PHE A 116 -15.06 -23.43 9.14
C PHE A 116 -16.57 -23.73 9.23
N LYS A 117 -17.10 -24.52 8.30
CA LYS A 117 -18.49 -25.01 8.33
C LYS A 117 -18.68 -26.13 9.35
#